data_AF-A0AAP2CR22-F1
#
_entry.id   AF-A0AAP2CR22-F1
#
_cell.length_a   1.000
_cell.length_b   1.000
_cell.length_c   1.000
_cell.angle_alpha   90.00
_cell.angle_beta   90.00
_cell.angle_gamma   90.00
#
_symmetry.space_group_name_H-M   'P 1'
#
loop_
_entity.id
_entity.type
_entity.pdbx_description
1 polymer ?
#
loop_
_entity_poly.entity_id
_entity_poly.type
_entity_poly.pdbx_seq_one_letter_code
_entity_poly.pdbx_strand_id
1 'polypeptide(L)'
;MLETEPGEPKVWEEVLALLDKLDSKPASLAEWYGSSVDNLLLQHSLVTDEFSRDRMIAEMHRTLREAAEQQMKRAQGDFSPDPNLSRFPSADVMLQSTQEVATAPLTETNIWTLFKLWEGDHIAEGKSTRTVGDFRQKIQSLVDFVGHEDASRLTSRNIIDWCDNLRHNEGLTGVTVKGKYLAAARAIFTVGKAKQRLKENPTDGVHVRATRAPITRSSGFTDDEAQRILTAALVDPSELGRRTAENKRAIRWGPWLCAFTGARITEMMQLRKSDVVTRGETPYLQITPDAGSVKTGKYRNVPLHPQLIELGFLKMVQSLPDGPLFHKSSDKTTDPLTPARNAGDKIRKWVRDVVGIKDKNIQPNHAWRHRFKTVCRDVGIHPETVDAIVGHEDGRASTRYGEHTVKALKDAVAKLPRYNATSTGPE
;
A
#
# COMPACT_ATOMS: atom_id res chain seq x y z
N MET A 1 -16.14 -15.51 -36.22
CA MET A 1 -14.75 -15.58 -36.73
C MET A 1 -14.42 -17.01 -37.19
N LEU A 2 -14.64 -18.04 -36.35
CA LEU A 2 -14.38 -19.45 -36.70
C LEU A 2 -15.34 -20.09 -37.74
N GLU A 3 -16.52 -19.50 -37.96
CA GLU A 3 -17.48 -20.00 -38.95
C GLU A 3 -17.08 -19.67 -40.40
N THR A 4 -16.31 -18.61 -40.60
CA THR A 4 -15.83 -18.13 -41.90
C THR A 4 -14.34 -18.38 -42.11
N GLU A 5 -13.58 -18.52 -41.03
CA GLU A 5 -12.14 -18.77 -41.04
C GLU A 5 -11.81 -19.83 -39.97
N PRO A 6 -11.94 -21.12 -40.32
CA PRO A 6 -11.82 -22.21 -39.35
C PRO A 6 -10.39 -22.49 -38.89
N GLY A 7 -9.38 -21.85 -39.49
CA GLY A 7 -7.96 -22.10 -39.20
C GLY A 7 -7.39 -23.31 -39.95
N GLU A 8 -6.16 -23.71 -39.63
CA GLU A 8 -5.47 -24.82 -40.29
C GLU A 8 -5.95 -26.19 -39.77
N PRO A 9 -6.17 -27.20 -40.65
CA PRO A 9 -6.58 -28.56 -40.23
C PRO A 9 -5.68 -29.17 -39.15
N LYS A 10 -4.37 -28.95 -39.23
CA LYS A 10 -3.39 -29.49 -38.29
C LYS A 10 -3.65 -29.04 -36.84
N VAL A 11 -4.18 -27.84 -36.63
CA VAL A 11 -4.55 -27.34 -35.29
C VAL A 11 -5.66 -28.20 -34.70
N TRP A 12 -6.66 -28.55 -35.51
CA TRP A 12 -7.79 -29.37 -35.05
C TRP A 12 -7.40 -30.84 -34.86
N GLU A 13 -6.47 -31.38 -35.65
CA GLU A 13 -5.88 -32.70 -35.41
C GLU A 13 -5.21 -32.78 -34.02
N GLU A 14 -4.41 -31.76 -33.66
CA GLU A 14 -3.75 -31.69 -32.35
C GLU A 14 -4.77 -31.55 -31.21
N VAL A 15 -5.84 -30.78 -31.41
CA VAL A 15 -6.95 -30.65 -30.46
C VAL A 15 -7.68 -31.97 -30.27
N LEU A 16 -8.05 -32.67 -31.34
CA LEU A 16 -8.73 -33.97 -31.25
C LEU A 16 -7.85 -35.03 -30.58
N ALA A 17 -6.56 -35.09 -30.91
CA ALA A 17 -5.62 -35.99 -30.25
C ALA A 17 -5.44 -35.71 -28.74
N LEU A 18 -5.60 -34.44 -28.33
CA LEU A 18 -5.61 -34.05 -26.93
C LEU A 18 -6.90 -34.50 -26.23
N LEU A 19 -8.05 -34.34 -26.87
CA LEU A 19 -9.34 -34.80 -26.35
C LEU A 19 -9.38 -36.33 -26.21
N ASP A 20 -8.81 -37.09 -27.16
CA ASP A 20 -8.72 -38.55 -27.08
C ASP A 20 -7.91 -39.03 -25.87
N LYS A 21 -6.86 -38.29 -25.51
CA LYS A 21 -6.09 -38.58 -24.28
C LYS A 21 -6.92 -38.34 -23.03
N LEU A 22 -7.80 -37.33 -23.03
CA LEU A 22 -8.66 -37.02 -21.90
C LEU A 22 -9.77 -38.07 -21.71
N ASP A 23 -10.32 -38.61 -22.80
CA ASP A 23 -11.29 -39.71 -22.75
C ASP A 23 -10.72 -40.96 -22.06
N SER A 24 -9.43 -41.24 -22.25
CA SER A 24 -8.75 -42.35 -21.58
C SER A 24 -8.57 -42.17 -20.06
N LYS A 25 -8.88 -40.98 -19.51
CA LYS A 25 -8.73 -40.64 -18.09
C LYS A 25 -9.91 -39.78 -17.58
N PRO A 26 -11.10 -40.37 -17.34
CA PRO A 26 -12.30 -39.61 -16.97
C PRO A 26 -12.15 -38.74 -15.71
N ALA A 27 -11.34 -39.18 -14.73
CA ALA A 27 -11.04 -38.41 -13.52
C ALA A 27 -10.33 -37.07 -13.78
N SER A 28 -9.65 -36.93 -14.92
CA SER A 28 -8.94 -35.69 -15.31
C SER A 28 -9.84 -34.63 -15.94
N LEU A 29 -11.09 -34.97 -16.30
CA LEU A 29 -12.04 -34.02 -16.89
C LEU A 29 -12.43 -32.92 -15.89
N ALA A 30 -12.55 -33.27 -14.60
CA ALA A 30 -12.83 -32.30 -13.55
C ALA A 30 -11.69 -31.28 -13.36
N GLU A 31 -10.43 -31.68 -13.55
CA GLU A 31 -9.28 -30.77 -13.51
C GLU A 31 -9.29 -29.79 -14.69
N TRP A 32 -9.69 -30.28 -15.88
CA TRP A 32 -9.67 -29.49 -17.10
C TRP A 32 -10.87 -28.55 -17.23
N TYR A 33 -12.08 -29.07 -17.02
CA TYR A 33 -13.34 -28.35 -17.25
C TYR A 33 -13.98 -27.85 -15.97
N GLY A 34 -13.59 -28.34 -14.79
CA GLY A 34 -14.28 -28.04 -13.53
C GLY A 34 -14.40 -26.56 -13.24
N SER A 35 -13.31 -25.79 -13.39
CA SER A 35 -13.36 -24.33 -13.21
C SER A 35 -14.26 -23.63 -14.24
N SER A 36 -14.34 -24.13 -15.47
CA SER A 36 -15.19 -23.57 -16.53
C SER A 36 -16.66 -23.89 -16.30
N VAL A 37 -16.96 -25.12 -15.86
CA VAL A 37 -18.31 -25.54 -15.43
C VAL A 37 -18.74 -24.73 -14.21
N ASP A 38 -17.89 -24.59 -13.20
CA ASP A 38 -18.19 -23.82 -11.99
C ASP A 38 -18.50 -22.36 -12.33
N ASN A 39 -17.71 -21.76 -13.22
CA ASN A 39 -17.95 -20.41 -13.70
C ASN A 39 -19.25 -20.30 -14.50
N LEU A 40 -19.58 -21.28 -15.35
CA LEU A 40 -20.81 -21.29 -16.13
C LEU A 40 -22.05 -21.46 -15.24
N LEU A 41 -22.02 -22.39 -14.30
CA LEU A 41 -23.08 -22.59 -13.32
C LEU A 41 -23.27 -21.34 -12.46
N LEU A 42 -22.17 -20.72 -12.04
CA LEU A 42 -22.20 -19.45 -11.31
C LEU A 42 -22.80 -18.31 -12.16
N GLN A 43 -22.43 -18.19 -13.44
CA GLN A 43 -22.99 -17.21 -14.38
C GLN A 43 -24.51 -17.32 -14.50
N HIS A 44 -25.04 -18.54 -14.43
CA HIS A 44 -26.48 -18.80 -14.49
C HIS A 44 -27.14 -18.93 -13.10
N SER A 45 -26.42 -18.64 -12.01
CA SER A 45 -26.91 -18.75 -10.63
C SER A 45 -27.47 -20.13 -10.26
N LEU A 46 -26.94 -21.19 -10.86
CA LEU A 46 -27.35 -22.56 -10.61
C LEU A 46 -26.51 -23.17 -9.48
N VAL A 47 -27.17 -23.60 -8.41
CA VAL A 47 -26.56 -24.41 -7.35
C VAL A 47 -26.80 -25.87 -7.69
N THR A 48 -25.73 -26.62 -7.92
CA THR A 48 -25.80 -28.03 -8.32
C THR A 48 -25.13 -28.90 -7.26
N ASP A 49 -25.65 -30.12 -7.07
CA ASP A 49 -24.90 -31.18 -6.39
C ASP A 49 -23.71 -31.67 -7.24
N GLU A 50 -22.83 -32.45 -6.61
CA GLU A 50 -21.62 -33.00 -7.23
C GLU A 50 -21.94 -33.87 -8.45
N PHE A 51 -23.01 -34.66 -8.38
CA PHE A 51 -23.46 -35.51 -9.49
C PHE A 51 -23.88 -34.69 -10.73
N SER A 52 -24.64 -33.63 -10.52
CA SER A 52 -25.12 -32.73 -11.57
C SER A 52 -23.97 -31.91 -12.17
N ARG A 53 -23.00 -31.50 -11.33
CA ARG A 53 -21.75 -30.86 -11.76
C ARG A 53 -20.93 -31.77 -12.66
N ASP A 54 -20.75 -33.03 -12.29
CA ASP A 54 -19.98 -34.00 -13.09
C ASP A 54 -20.63 -34.28 -14.43
N ARG A 55 -21.97 -34.33 -14.48
CA ARG A 55 -22.71 -34.43 -15.76
C ARG A 55 -22.45 -33.22 -16.67
N MET A 56 -22.39 -32.02 -16.10
CA MET A 56 -22.09 -30.80 -16.87
C MET A 56 -20.64 -30.80 -17.38
N ILE A 57 -19.70 -31.31 -16.59
CA ILE A 57 -18.29 -31.54 -17.02
C ILE A 57 -18.24 -32.49 -18.21
N ALA A 58 -18.92 -33.63 -18.14
CA ALA A 58 -18.96 -34.61 -19.23
C ALA A 58 -19.58 -34.01 -20.49
N GLU A 59 -20.63 -33.19 -20.33
CA GLU A 59 -21.33 -32.56 -21.44
C GLU A 59 -20.52 -31.44 -22.10
N MET A 60 -19.78 -30.64 -21.33
CA MET A 60 -18.84 -29.66 -21.88
C MET A 60 -17.73 -30.34 -22.69
N HIS A 61 -17.21 -31.47 -22.20
CA HIS A 61 -16.19 -32.23 -22.93
C HIS A 61 -16.73 -32.75 -24.26
N ARG A 62 -17.92 -33.36 -24.24
CA ARG A 62 -18.61 -33.84 -25.44
C ARG A 62 -18.85 -32.72 -26.45
N THR A 63 -19.35 -31.57 -25.98
CA THR A 63 -19.63 -30.41 -26.82
C THR A 63 -18.36 -29.86 -27.49
N LEU A 64 -17.24 -29.81 -26.76
CA LEU A 64 -15.97 -29.35 -27.33
C LEU A 64 -15.44 -30.31 -28.40
N ARG A 65 -15.62 -31.62 -28.21
CA ARG A 65 -15.27 -32.63 -29.22
C ARG A 65 -16.11 -32.46 -30.49
N GLU A 66 -17.43 -32.39 -30.35
CA GLU A 66 -18.36 -32.17 -31.47
C GLU A 66 -18.00 -30.88 -32.24
N ALA A 67 -17.67 -29.81 -31.52
CA ALA A 67 -17.21 -28.56 -32.12
C ALA A 67 -15.86 -28.70 -32.85
N ALA A 68 -14.88 -29.40 -32.27
CA ALA A 68 -13.57 -29.61 -32.87
C ALA A 68 -13.66 -30.46 -34.15
N GLU A 69 -14.50 -31.50 -34.16
CA GLU A 69 -14.77 -32.32 -35.34
C GLU A 69 -15.43 -31.52 -36.46
N GLN A 70 -16.40 -30.66 -36.11
CA GLN A 70 -17.06 -29.79 -37.09
C GLN A 70 -16.10 -28.73 -37.65
N GLN A 71 -15.23 -28.17 -36.81
CA GLN A 71 -14.22 -27.21 -37.27
C GLN A 71 -13.13 -27.86 -38.13
N MET A 72 -12.79 -29.12 -37.85
CA MET A 72 -11.88 -29.91 -38.69
C MET A 72 -12.45 -30.10 -40.10
N LYS A 73 -13.74 -30.47 -40.23
CA LYS A 73 -14.43 -30.56 -41.53
C LYS A 73 -14.37 -29.22 -42.28
N ARG A 74 -14.69 -28.12 -41.60
CA ARG A 74 -14.63 -26.77 -42.19
C ARG A 74 -13.22 -26.39 -42.64
N ALA A 75 -12.20 -26.70 -41.85
CA ALA A 75 -10.80 -26.45 -42.20
C ALA A 75 -10.35 -27.26 -43.43
N GLN A 76 -10.97 -28.41 -43.69
CA GLN A 76 -10.76 -29.23 -44.89
C GLN A 76 -11.67 -28.82 -46.07
N GLY A 77 -12.45 -27.75 -45.92
CA GLY A 77 -13.33 -27.22 -46.96
C GLY A 77 -14.76 -27.75 -46.97
N ASP A 78 -15.15 -28.58 -45.99
CA ASP A 78 -16.53 -29.06 -45.83
C ASP A 78 -17.30 -28.16 -44.85
N PHE A 79 -18.15 -27.29 -45.42
CA PHE A 79 -19.02 -26.37 -44.69
C PHE A 79 -20.46 -26.88 -44.58
N SER A 80 -20.69 -28.19 -44.71
CA SER A 80 -22.01 -28.77 -44.46
C SER A 80 -22.53 -28.43 -43.05
N PRO A 81 -23.86 -28.27 -42.88
CA PRO A 81 -24.45 -27.93 -41.59
C PRO A 81 -24.04 -28.92 -40.50
N ASP A 82 -23.82 -28.42 -39.28
CA ASP A 82 -23.45 -29.26 -38.14
C ASP A 82 -24.60 -30.23 -37.81
N PRO A 83 -24.38 -31.56 -37.89
CA PRO A 83 -25.41 -32.55 -37.62
C PRO A 83 -25.86 -32.60 -36.16
N ASN A 84 -25.06 -32.06 -35.23
CA ASN A 84 -25.35 -32.07 -33.80
C ASN A 84 -26.05 -30.79 -33.31
N LEU A 85 -26.22 -29.78 -34.19
CA LEU A 85 -26.79 -28.48 -33.82
C LEU A 85 -28.20 -28.60 -33.20
N SER A 86 -29.00 -29.55 -33.69
CA SER A 86 -30.37 -29.79 -33.21
C SER A 86 -30.45 -30.38 -31.80
N ARG A 87 -29.31 -30.76 -31.19
CA ARG A 87 -29.23 -31.22 -29.80
C ARG A 87 -29.35 -30.07 -28.80
N PHE A 88 -29.03 -28.84 -29.22
CA PHE A 88 -29.13 -27.65 -28.39
C PHE A 88 -30.52 -27.00 -28.53
N PRO A 89 -31.08 -26.43 -27.47
CA PRO A 89 -32.30 -25.63 -27.54
C PRO A 89 -32.16 -24.49 -28.56
N SER A 90 -33.25 -24.13 -29.23
CA SER A 90 -33.24 -23.05 -30.22
C SER A 90 -32.80 -21.73 -29.59
N ALA A 91 -32.17 -20.86 -30.39
CA ALA A 91 -31.70 -19.55 -29.94
C ALA A 91 -32.82 -18.74 -29.25
N ASP A 92 -34.07 -18.88 -29.71
CA ASP A 92 -35.24 -18.22 -29.11
C ASP A 92 -35.54 -18.70 -27.69
N VAL A 93 -35.40 -20.00 -27.42
CA VAL A 93 -35.59 -20.59 -26.08
C VAL A 93 -34.43 -20.20 -25.14
N MET A 94 -33.22 -20.07 -25.67
CA MET A 94 -32.05 -19.57 -24.93
C MET A 94 -32.14 -18.08 -24.61
N LEU A 95 -32.69 -17.28 -25.54
CA LEU A 95 -32.94 -15.85 -25.35
C LEU A 95 -34.05 -15.58 -24.33
N GLN A 96 -35.09 -16.41 -24.31
CA GLN A 96 -36.16 -16.33 -23.30
C GLN A 96 -35.66 -16.70 -21.88
N SER A 97 -34.86 -17.76 -21.75
CA SER A 97 -34.31 -18.16 -20.44
C SER A 97 -33.25 -17.19 -19.91
N THR A 98 -32.46 -16.57 -20.80
CA THR A 98 -31.50 -15.51 -20.41
C THR A 98 -32.18 -14.18 -20.10
N GLN A 99 -33.32 -13.85 -20.72
CA GLN A 99 -34.13 -12.69 -20.34
C GLN A 99 -34.80 -12.85 -18.97
N GLU A 100 -35.31 -14.04 -18.62
CA GLU A 100 -35.88 -14.28 -17.29
C GLU A 100 -34.83 -14.21 -16.17
N VAL A 101 -33.58 -14.66 -16.40
CA VAL A 101 -32.49 -14.54 -15.41
C VAL A 101 -31.88 -13.13 -15.35
N ALA A 102 -31.82 -12.40 -16.47
CA ALA A 102 -31.29 -11.03 -16.52
C ALA A 102 -32.24 -9.96 -15.97
N THR A 103 -33.51 -10.31 -15.69
CA THR A 103 -34.50 -9.39 -15.10
C THR A 103 -34.60 -9.51 -13.58
N ALA A 104 -33.83 -10.40 -12.93
CA ALA A 104 -33.61 -10.28 -11.50
C ALA A 104 -32.85 -8.95 -11.28
N PRO A 105 -33.45 -7.96 -10.60
CA PRO A 105 -32.77 -6.70 -10.36
C PRO A 105 -31.45 -7.01 -9.65
N LEU A 106 -30.33 -6.51 -10.16
CA LEU A 106 -29.13 -6.35 -9.34
C LEU A 106 -29.60 -5.53 -8.15
N THR A 107 -29.74 -6.18 -7.00
CA THR A 107 -30.10 -5.53 -5.74
C THR A 107 -29.11 -4.37 -5.59
N GLU A 108 -29.63 -3.17 -5.32
CA GLU A 108 -28.85 -1.94 -5.14
C GLU A 108 -27.52 -2.27 -4.44
N THR A 109 -26.42 -2.20 -5.18
CA THR A 109 -25.13 -2.58 -4.62
C THR A 109 -24.57 -1.37 -3.92
N ASN A 110 -24.74 -1.30 -2.60
CA ASN A 110 -24.23 -0.20 -1.81
C ASN A 110 -22.68 -0.14 -1.89
N ILE A 111 -22.13 1.06 -2.12
CA ILE A 111 -20.69 1.32 -2.23
C ILE A 111 -19.92 0.91 -0.96
N TRP A 112 -20.55 0.99 0.21
CA TRP A 112 -19.98 0.56 1.48
C TRP A 112 -19.87 -0.96 1.59
N THR A 113 -20.71 -1.72 0.88
CA THR A 113 -20.53 -3.16 0.75
C THR A 113 -19.24 -3.48 0.00
N LEU A 114 -18.96 -2.77 -1.09
CA LEU A 114 -17.69 -2.91 -1.83
C LEU A 114 -16.49 -2.51 -0.98
N PHE A 115 -16.63 -1.41 -0.23
CA PHE A 115 -15.62 -0.96 0.72
C PHE A 115 -15.34 -2.02 1.78
N LYS A 116 -16.37 -2.64 2.36
CA LYS A 116 -16.24 -3.69 3.38
C LYS A 116 -15.55 -4.94 2.87
N LEU A 117 -15.84 -5.34 1.62
CA LEU A 117 -15.15 -6.44 0.96
C LEU A 117 -13.65 -6.15 0.79
N TRP A 118 -13.32 -4.96 0.29
CA TRP A 118 -11.92 -4.52 0.18
C TRP A 118 -11.24 -4.40 1.55
N GLU A 119 -11.92 -3.85 2.56
CA GLU A 119 -11.42 -3.72 3.94
C GLU A 119 -11.08 -5.08 4.55
N GLY A 120 -11.94 -6.08 4.34
CA GLY A 120 -11.72 -7.46 4.79
C GLY A 120 -10.46 -8.06 4.17
N ASP A 121 -10.34 -8.02 2.84
CA ASP A 121 -9.17 -8.55 2.11
C ASP A 121 -7.88 -7.81 2.54
N HIS A 122 -7.93 -6.48 2.66
CA HIS A 122 -6.79 -5.65 3.08
C HIS A 122 -6.32 -5.96 4.50
N ILE A 123 -7.24 -6.18 5.44
CA ILE A 123 -6.90 -6.56 6.83
C ILE A 123 -6.38 -8.00 6.89
N ALA A 124 -6.97 -8.93 6.15
CA ALA A 124 -6.54 -10.33 6.09
C ALA A 124 -5.09 -10.47 5.59
N GLU A 125 -4.66 -9.58 4.69
CA GLU A 125 -3.28 -9.47 4.21
C GLU A 125 -2.32 -8.77 5.21
N GLY A 126 -2.78 -8.45 6.42
CA GLY A 126 -1.98 -7.79 7.46
C GLY A 126 -1.64 -6.33 7.15
N LYS A 127 -2.37 -5.67 6.22
CA LYS A 127 -2.10 -4.28 5.84
C LYS A 127 -2.73 -3.29 6.84
N SER A 128 -2.23 -2.06 6.82
CA SER A 128 -2.54 -1.04 7.84
C SER A 128 -4.02 -0.62 7.88
N THR A 129 -4.62 -0.65 9.07
CA THR A 129 -5.97 -0.10 9.38
C THR A 129 -6.07 1.41 9.16
N ARG A 130 -4.94 2.13 9.16
CA ARG A 130 -4.92 3.56 8.81
C ARG A 130 -5.30 3.78 7.35
N THR A 131 -4.86 2.91 6.45
CA THR A 131 -5.20 2.98 5.02
C THR A 131 -6.71 2.83 4.84
N VAL A 132 -7.34 1.95 5.62
CA VAL A 132 -8.79 1.79 5.66
C VAL A 132 -9.47 3.10 6.07
N GLY A 133 -9.01 3.74 7.15
CA GLY A 133 -9.54 5.05 7.57
C GLY A 133 -9.38 6.15 6.50
N ASP A 134 -8.22 6.24 5.85
CA ASP A 134 -7.96 7.21 4.77
C ASP A 134 -8.88 6.93 3.56
N PHE A 135 -8.99 5.68 3.12
CA PHE A 135 -9.85 5.29 2.01
C PHE A 135 -11.32 5.55 2.34
N ARG A 136 -11.78 5.24 3.55
CA ARG A 136 -13.15 5.54 4.00
C ARG A 136 -13.48 7.02 3.82
N GLN A 137 -12.57 7.91 4.22
CA GLN A 137 -12.74 9.35 4.02
C GLN A 137 -12.84 9.72 2.52
N LYS A 138 -12.04 9.06 1.65
CA LYS A 138 -12.05 9.36 0.21
C LYS A 138 -13.31 8.85 -0.47
N ILE A 139 -13.81 7.69 -0.06
CA ILE A 139 -15.08 7.14 -0.55
C ILE A 139 -16.26 7.98 -0.06
N GLN A 140 -16.23 8.46 1.20
CA GLN A 140 -17.23 9.41 1.68
C GLN A 140 -17.28 10.66 0.81
N SER A 141 -16.13 11.23 0.45
CA SER A 141 -16.07 12.39 -0.47
C SER A 141 -16.70 12.11 -1.85
N LEU A 142 -16.63 10.87 -2.35
CA LEU A 142 -17.33 10.50 -3.58
C LEU A 142 -18.84 10.42 -3.35
N VAL A 143 -19.28 9.77 -2.27
CA VAL A 143 -20.70 9.67 -1.88
C VAL A 143 -21.33 11.04 -1.71
N ASP A 144 -20.66 11.95 -1.00
CA ASP A 144 -21.12 13.31 -0.76
C ASP A 144 -21.26 14.09 -2.08
N PHE A 145 -20.36 13.87 -3.05
CA PHE A 145 -20.40 14.52 -4.35
C PHE A 145 -21.55 14.01 -5.25
N VAL A 146 -21.79 12.70 -5.27
CA VAL A 146 -22.83 12.09 -6.13
C VAL A 146 -24.22 12.09 -5.49
N GLY A 147 -24.29 12.22 -4.16
CA GLY A 147 -25.55 12.33 -3.39
C GLY A 147 -26.27 11.01 -3.16
N HIS A 148 -25.64 9.86 -3.41
CA HIS A 148 -26.20 8.53 -3.15
C HIS A 148 -25.11 7.48 -2.91
N GLU A 149 -25.49 6.34 -2.36
CA GLU A 149 -24.58 5.23 -2.03
C GLU A 149 -24.66 4.05 -3.01
N ASP A 150 -25.58 4.09 -3.97
CA ASP A 150 -25.73 3.01 -4.95
C ASP A 150 -24.56 3.01 -5.96
N ALA A 151 -23.70 2.01 -5.83
CA ALA A 151 -22.53 1.83 -6.69
C ALA A 151 -22.90 1.39 -8.11
N SER A 152 -24.06 0.77 -8.32
CA SER A 152 -24.52 0.33 -9.64
C SER A 152 -24.93 1.48 -10.56
N ARG A 153 -25.30 2.62 -9.96
CA ARG A 153 -25.65 3.87 -10.66
C ARG A 153 -24.44 4.72 -11.06
N LEU A 154 -23.25 4.39 -10.56
CA LEU A 154 -22.05 5.17 -10.84
C LEU A 154 -21.48 4.86 -12.22
N THR A 155 -21.16 5.92 -12.96
CA THR A 155 -20.56 5.85 -14.29
C THR A 155 -19.16 6.46 -14.28
N SER A 156 -18.35 6.18 -15.31
CA SER A 156 -17.05 6.85 -15.49
C SER A 156 -17.16 8.37 -15.57
N ARG A 157 -18.29 8.89 -16.07
CA ARG A 157 -18.54 10.33 -16.08
C ARG A 157 -18.64 10.89 -14.67
N ASN A 158 -19.35 10.22 -13.76
CA ASN A 158 -19.45 10.66 -12.36
C ASN A 158 -18.07 10.68 -11.68
N ILE A 159 -17.21 9.69 -11.94
CA ILE A 159 -15.87 9.64 -11.38
C ILE A 159 -14.97 10.76 -11.93
N ILE A 160 -15.08 11.06 -13.24
CA ILE A 160 -14.37 12.18 -13.88
C ILE A 160 -14.81 13.50 -13.26
N ASP A 161 -16.12 13.75 -13.18
CA ASP A 161 -16.67 14.98 -12.65
C ASP A 161 -16.31 15.19 -11.18
N TRP A 162 -16.31 14.12 -10.38
CA TRP A 162 -15.81 14.14 -9.01
C TRP A 162 -14.33 14.50 -8.94
N CYS A 163 -13.50 13.88 -9.77
CA CYS A 163 -12.07 14.19 -9.82
C CYS A 163 -11.80 15.64 -10.24
N ASP A 164 -12.58 16.18 -11.17
CA ASP A 164 -12.47 17.58 -11.60
C ASP A 164 -12.99 18.54 -10.52
N ASN A 165 -14.06 18.22 -9.81
CA ASN A 165 -14.53 18.99 -8.66
C ASN A 165 -13.44 19.08 -7.57
N LEU A 166 -12.82 17.96 -7.21
CA LEU A 166 -11.72 17.91 -6.24
C LEU A 166 -10.56 18.84 -6.65
N ARG A 167 -10.30 19.00 -7.94
CA ARG A 167 -9.20 19.83 -8.46
C ARG A 167 -9.58 21.29 -8.58
N HIS A 168 -10.71 21.58 -9.21
CA HIS A 168 -11.07 22.93 -9.64
C HIS A 168 -11.83 23.69 -8.57
N ASN A 169 -12.61 23.01 -7.73
CA ASN A 169 -13.43 23.64 -6.69
C ASN A 169 -12.80 23.47 -5.30
N GLU A 170 -12.27 22.30 -4.97
CA GLU A 170 -11.61 22.05 -3.68
C GLU A 170 -10.10 22.35 -3.68
N GLY A 171 -9.52 22.68 -4.83
CA GLY A 171 -8.13 23.10 -4.97
C GLY A 171 -7.09 21.99 -4.71
N LEU A 172 -7.47 20.72 -4.76
CA LEU A 172 -6.53 19.61 -4.58
C LEU A 172 -5.60 19.44 -5.79
N THR A 173 -4.35 19.09 -5.53
CA THR A 173 -3.39 18.83 -6.60
C THR A 173 -3.75 17.56 -7.38
N GLY A 174 -3.44 17.52 -8.69
CA GLY A 174 -3.64 16.32 -9.50
C GLY A 174 -2.90 15.08 -8.97
N VAL A 175 -1.75 15.27 -8.30
CA VAL A 175 -1.03 14.17 -7.62
C VAL A 175 -1.85 13.61 -6.47
N THR A 176 -2.46 14.48 -5.66
CA THR A 176 -3.33 14.07 -4.55
C THR A 176 -4.57 13.34 -5.05
N VAL A 177 -5.25 13.90 -6.05
CA VAL A 177 -6.49 13.30 -6.58
C VAL A 177 -6.19 11.94 -7.22
N LYS A 178 -5.18 11.85 -8.10
CA LYS A 178 -4.76 10.59 -8.73
C LYS A 178 -4.29 9.55 -7.72
N GLY A 179 -3.39 9.94 -6.81
CA GLY A 179 -2.66 9.01 -5.95
C GLY A 179 -3.39 8.61 -4.68
N LYS A 180 -4.45 9.33 -4.29
CA LYS A 180 -5.23 9.03 -3.07
C LYS A 180 -6.70 8.80 -3.37
N TYR A 181 -7.39 9.78 -3.93
CA TYR A 181 -8.84 9.75 -4.12
C TYR A 181 -9.24 8.71 -5.18
N LEU A 182 -8.75 8.87 -6.40
CA LEU A 182 -9.02 7.93 -7.49
C LEU A 182 -8.43 6.55 -7.20
N ALA A 183 -7.29 6.47 -6.51
CA ALA A 183 -6.71 5.20 -6.09
C ALA A 183 -7.61 4.44 -5.10
N ALA A 184 -8.22 5.13 -4.13
CA ALA A 184 -9.16 4.53 -3.19
C ALA A 184 -10.44 4.04 -3.89
N ALA A 185 -11.01 4.86 -4.76
CA ALA A 185 -12.18 4.47 -5.57
C ALA A 185 -11.85 3.22 -6.41
N ARG A 186 -10.75 3.24 -7.17
CA ARG A 186 -10.31 2.09 -7.98
C ARG A 186 -10.20 0.83 -7.16
N ALA A 187 -9.60 0.89 -5.97
CA ALA A 187 -9.43 -0.29 -5.12
C ALA A 187 -10.77 -0.98 -4.80
N ILE A 188 -11.80 -0.22 -4.41
CA ILE A 188 -13.09 -0.81 -4.04
C ILE A 188 -13.91 -1.26 -5.25
N PHE A 189 -13.86 -0.52 -6.37
CA PHE A 189 -14.62 -0.88 -7.58
C PHE A 189 -13.99 -2.06 -8.32
N THR A 190 -12.65 -2.19 -8.29
CA THR A 190 -11.95 -3.38 -8.77
C THR A 190 -12.38 -4.61 -7.98
N VAL A 191 -12.47 -4.53 -6.65
CA VAL A 191 -12.99 -5.62 -5.81
C VAL A 191 -14.45 -5.92 -6.15
N GLY A 192 -15.28 -4.90 -6.34
CA GLY A 192 -16.68 -5.06 -6.71
C GLY A 192 -16.86 -5.79 -8.04
N LYS A 193 -16.12 -5.41 -9.08
CA LYS A 193 -16.13 -6.10 -10.38
C LYS A 193 -15.57 -7.53 -10.27
N ALA A 194 -14.44 -7.72 -9.60
CA ALA A 194 -13.81 -9.03 -9.44
C ALA A 194 -14.69 -10.04 -8.69
N LYS A 195 -15.44 -9.59 -7.66
CA LYS A 195 -16.39 -10.40 -6.91
C LYS A 195 -17.80 -10.39 -7.52
N GLN A 196 -17.93 -9.96 -8.78
CA GLN A 196 -19.19 -9.92 -9.56
C GLN A 196 -20.35 -9.18 -8.86
N ARG A 197 -20.03 -8.20 -8.00
CA ARG A 197 -21.01 -7.30 -7.36
C ARG A 197 -21.40 -6.15 -8.29
N LEU A 198 -20.58 -5.86 -9.29
CA LEU A 198 -20.85 -4.86 -10.32
C LEU A 198 -20.61 -5.45 -11.70
N LYS A 199 -21.45 -5.07 -12.66
CA LYS A 199 -21.27 -5.42 -14.07
C LYS A 199 -20.05 -4.73 -14.67
N GLU A 200 -19.86 -3.46 -14.34
CA GLU A 200 -18.78 -2.62 -14.86
C GLU A 200 -18.07 -1.88 -13.72
N ASN A 201 -16.80 -1.54 -13.93
CA ASN A 201 -16.03 -0.74 -12.99
C ASN A 201 -16.04 0.72 -13.49
N PRO A 202 -16.70 1.65 -12.78
CA PRO A 202 -16.80 3.04 -13.23
C PRO A 202 -15.45 3.76 -13.26
N THR A 203 -14.39 3.20 -12.66
CA THR A 203 -13.05 3.79 -12.67
C THR A 203 -12.18 3.35 -13.84
N ASP A 204 -12.64 2.38 -14.65
CA ASP A 204 -11.95 1.92 -15.85
C ASP A 204 -11.84 3.09 -16.86
N GLY A 205 -10.66 3.31 -17.44
CA GLY A 205 -10.40 4.40 -18.39
C GLY A 205 -10.35 5.83 -17.81
N VAL A 206 -10.64 6.03 -16.52
CA VAL A 206 -10.60 7.36 -15.91
C VAL A 206 -9.16 7.78 -15.60
N HIS A 207 -8.71 8.91 -16.15
CA HIS A 207 -7.35 9.42 -15.94
C HIS A 207 -7.33 10.85 -15.41
N VAL A 208 -6.57 11.07 -14.34
CA VAL A 208 -6.27 12.42 -13.82
C VAL A 208 -4.86 12.81 -14.22
N ARG A 209 -4.74 13.90 -14.99
CA ARG A 209 -3.44 14.48 -15.33
C ARG A 209 -2.82 15.11 -14.08
N ALA A 210 -1.63 14.66 -13.73
CA ALA A 210 -0.88 15.19 -12.60
C ALA A 210 0.45 15.73 -13.10
N THR A 211 0.59 17.05 -13.14
CA THR A 211 1.88 17.71 -13.40
C THR A 211 2.62 17.82 -12.08
N ARG A 212 3.89 17.41 -12.05
CA ARG A 212 4.73 17.63 -10.88
C ARG A 212 5.06 19.12 -10.80
N ALA A 213 4.88 19.72 -9.63
CA ALA A 213 5.31 21.09 -9.41
C ALA A 213 6.84 21.19 -9.59
N PRO A 214 7.35 22.33 -10.09
CA PRO A 214 8.78 22.59 -10.13
C PRO A 214 9.42 22.40 -8.75
N ILE A 215 10.54 21.69 -8.69
CA ILE A 215 11.31 21.52 -7.46
C ILE A 215 12.20 22.76 -7.32
N THR A 216 11.82 23.67 -6.42
CA THR A 216 12.53 24.94 -6.20
C THR A 216 13.65 24.85 -5.15
N ARG A 217 13.67 23.78 -4.35
CA ARG A 217 14.72 23.51 -3.36
C ARG A 217 14.77 22.03 -2.97
N SER A 218 15.85 21.64 -2.32
CA SER A 218 15.94 20.33 -1.65
C SER A 218 14.86 20.15 -0.59
N SER A 219 14.33 18.93 -0.47
CA SER A 219 13.38 18.55 0.59
C SER A 219 14.03 18.35 1.96
N GLY A 220 15.37 18.35 2.02
CA GLY A 220 16.14 18.28 3.27
C GLY A 220 16.39 19.65 3.88
N PHE A 221 16.65 19.67 5.19
CA PHE A 221 17.13 20.88 5.85
C PHE A 221 18.50 21.28 5.30
N THR A 222 18.67 22.58 5.06
CA THR A 222 19.98 23.19 4.84
C THR A 222 20.83 23.14 6.10
N ASP A 223 22.12 23.49 5.98
CA ASP A 223 23.03 23.51 7.13
C ASP A 223 22.57 24.51 8.19
N ASP A 224 22.18 25.73 7.77
CA ASP A 224 21.62 26.76 8.66
C ASP A 224 20.34 26.28 9.37
N GLU A 225 19.38 25.73 8.63
CA GLU A 225 18.13 25.25 9.23
C GLU A 225 18.37 24.11 10.21
N ALA A 226 19.25 23.16 9.87
CA ALA A 226 19.61 22.06 10.75
C ALA A 226 20.29 22.57 12.02
N GLN A 227 21.25 23.48 11.86
CA GLN A 227 21.99 24.11 12.95
C GLN A 227 21.05 24.85 13.90
N ARG A 228 20.15 25.69 13.37
CA ARG A 228 19.13 26.40 14.16
C ARG A 228 18.21 25.47 14.93
N ILE A 229 17.74 24.39 14.31
CA ILE A 229 16.88 23.40 14.98
C ILE A 229 17.65 22.72 16.12
N LEU A 230 18.89 22.29 15.89
CA LEU A 230 19.66 21.56 16.90
C LEU A 230 20.13 22.46 18.05
N THR A 231 20.48 23.72 17.76
CA THR A 231 20.72 24.76 18.77
C THR A 231 19.47 25.05 19.58
N ALA A 232 18.31 25.27 18.95
CA ALA A 232 17.06 25.49 19.67
C ALA A 232 16.63 24.25 20.50
N ALA A 233 17.06 23.06 20.11
CA ALA A 233 16.85 21.84 20.90
C ALA A 233 17.80 21.72 22.11
N LEU A 234 18.82 22.58 22.26
CA LEU A 234 19.74 22.63 23.40
C LEU A 234 19.27 23.54 24.54
N VAL A 235 18.28 24.39 24.31
CA VAL A 235 17.78 25.34 25.32
C VAL A 235 17.28 24.61 26.57
N ASP A 236 17.28 25.34 27.69
CA ASP A 236 16.81 24.78 28.95
C ASP A 236 15.33 24.33 28.81
N PRO A 237 14.96 23.13 29.29
CA PRO A 237 13.57 22.66 29.21
C PRO A 237 12.55 23.62 29.84
N SER A 238 12.93 24.46 30.79
CA SER A 238 12.07 25.49 31.39
C SER A 238 11.60 26.53 30.36
N GLU A 239 12.42 26.86 29.37
CA GLU A 239 12.12 27.81 28.29
C GLU A 239 11.11 27.27 27.27
N LEU A 240 10.88 25.95 27.23
CA LEU A 240 9.90 25.32 26.35
C LEU A 240 8.44 25.47 26.83
N GLY A 241 8.20 26.36 27.79
CA GLY A 241 6.88 26.71 28.31
C GLY A 241 6.16 25.57 29.03
N ARG A 242 4.83 25.60 29.00
CA ARG A 242 3.92 24.65 29.68
C ARG A 242 3.83 23.25 29.04
N ARG A 243 4.83 22.84 28.26
CA ARG A 243 4.88 21.52 27.64
C ARG A 243 5.11 20.44 28.71
N THR A 244 4.51 19.26 28.52
CA THR A 244 4.79 18.10 29.39
C THR A 244 6.27 17.69 29.32
N ALA A 245 6.78 17.04 30.35
CA ALA A 245 8.18 16.58 30.41
C ALA A 245 8.56 15.70 29.21
N GLU A 246 7.66 14.83 28.76
CA GLU A 246 7.87 13.97 27.59
C GLU A 246 8.02 14.79 26.30
N ASN A 247 7.19 15.83 26.12
CA ASN A 247 7.29 16.69 24.93
C ASN A 247 8.56 17.54 24.96
N LYS A 248 9.00 17.99 26.14
CA LYS A 248 10.28 18.70 26.31
C LYS A 248 11.44 17.79 25.94
N ARG A 249 11.44 16.54 26.41
CA ARG A 249 12.41 15.50 25.99
C ARG A 249 12.34 15.21 24.49
N ALA A 250 11.13 15.13 23.92
CA ALA A 250 10.92 14.90 22.50
C ALA A 250 11.53 16.02 21.63
N ILE A 251 11.34 17.28 22.02
CA ILE A 251 11.99 18.43 21.38
C ILE A 251 13.51 18.38 21.54
N ARG A 252 13.99 18.05 22.75
CA ARG A 252 15.42 17.94 23.06
C ARG A 252 16.12 16.90 22.20
N TRP A 253 15.54 15.71 22.03
CA TRP A 253 16.24 14.56 21.45
C TRP A 253 15.75 14.14 20.07
N GLY A 254 14.50 14.38 19.72
CA GLY A 254 13.93 13.97 18.44
C GLY A 254 14.72 14.47 17.22
N PRO A 255 15.00 15.79 17.11
CA PRO A 255 15.82 16.33 16.02
C PRO A 255 17.23 15.74 15.99
N TRP A 256 17.90 15.64 17.15
CA TRP A 256 19.26 15.09 17.27
C TRP A 256 19.34 13.63 16.83
N LEU A 257 18.38 12.81 17.27
CA LEU A 257 18.29 11.41 16.86
C LEU A 257 18.04 11.29 15.35
N CYS A 258 17.09 12.06 14.80
CA CYS A 258 16.84 12.05 13.36
C CYS A 258 18.04 12.54 12.53
N ALA A 259 18.79 13.52 13.03
CA ALA A 259 19.96 14.08 12.35
C ALA A 259 21.09 13.05 12.15
N PHE A 260 21.25 12.11 13.09
CA PHE A 260 22.31 11.10 13.06
C PHE A 260 21.86 9.69 12.63
N THR A 261 20.56 9.46 12.48
CA THR A 261 20.03 8.14 12.10
C THR A 261 19.26 8.15 10.79
N GLY A 262 18.80 9.32 10.33
CA GLY A 262 17.85 9.44 9.23
C GLY A 262 16.52 8.71 9.46
N ALA A 263 16.25 8.22 10.67
CA ALA A 263 15.02 7.53 11.01
C ALA A 263 13.83 8.48 10.95
N ARG A 264 12.63 7.94 10.72
CA ARG A 264 11.41 8.77 10.72
C ARG A 264 11.20 9.27 12.15
N ILE A 265 10.73 10.51 12.31
CA ILE A 265 10.49 11.06 13.65
C ILE A 265 9.57 10.16 14.48
N THR A 266 8.54 9.56 13.86
CA THR A 266 7.64 8.64 14.56
C THR A 266 8.35 7.38 15.04
N GLU A 267 9.35 6.87 14.31
CA GLU A 267 10.17 5.74 14.77
C GLU A 267 10.99 6.14 16.01
N MET A 268 11.55 7.36 16.02
CA MET A 268 12.25 7.89 17.19
C MET A 268 11.31 8.10 18.38
N MET A 269 10.09 8.59 18.13
CA MET A 269 9.11 8.83 19.19
C MET A 269 8.53 7.54 19.78
N GLN A 270 8.65 6.40 19.10
CA GLN A 270 8.24 5.08 19.61
C GLN A 270 9.28 4.44 20.55
N LEU A 271 10.52 4.94 20.55
CA LEU A 271 11.61 4.31 21.32
C LEU A 271 11.22 4.16 22.79
N ARG A 272 11.41 2.94 23.30
CA ARG A 272 11.34 2.59 24.70
C ARG A 272 12.74 2.52 25.28
N LYS A 273 12.83 2.56 26.61
CA LYS A 273 14.12 2.38 27.31
C LYS A 273 14.82 1.07 26.92
N SER A 274 14.06 -0.02 26.73
CA SER A 274 14.57 -1.32 26.28
C SER A 274 15.15 -1.31 24.87
N ASP A 275 14.73 -0.37 24.02
CA ASP A 275 15.17 -0.27 22.63
C ASP A 275 16.53 0.46 22.52
N VAL A 276 17.07 0.99 23.63
CA VAL A 276 18.40 1.60 23.70
C VAL A 276 19.36 0.57 24.29
N VAL A 277 20.07 -0.14 23.43
CA VAL A 277 20.95 -1.24 23.83
C VAL A 277 22.34 -0.72 24.10
N THR A 278 22.82 -0.93 25.32
CA THR A 278 24.17 -0.57 25.77
C THR A 278 25.02 -1.78 26.13
N ARG A 279 24.49 -3.00 25.97
CA ARG A 279 25.22 -4.25 26.23
C ARG A 279 26.11 -4.55 25.02
N GLY A 280 27.41 -4.38 25.17
CA GLY A 280 28.41 -4.57 24.11
C GLY A 280 29.30 -3.34 23.90
N GLU A 281 30.16 -3.38 22.89
CA GLU A 281 31.15 -2.32 22.63
C GLU A 281 30.52 -1.03 22.08
N THR A 282 29.40 -1.13 21.38
CA THR A 282 28.78 0.00 20.67
C THR A 282 27.32 0.15 21.06
N PRO A 283 26.95 1.25 21.75
CA PRO A 283 25.55 1.56 22.01
C PRO A 283 24.76 1.76 20.70
N TYR A 284 23.56 1.21 20.61
CA TYR A 284 22.70 1.33 19.44
C TYR A 284 21.21 1.44 19.79
N LEU A 285 20.43 1.92 18.84
CA LEU A 285 18.97 1.95 18.87
C LEU A 285 18.43 0.74 18.12
N GLN A 286 17.55 -0.03 18.74
CA GLN A 286 16.80 -1.10 18.08
C GLN A 286 15.44 -0.56 17.64
N ILE A 287 15.29 -0.29 16.35
CA ILE A 287 14.01 0.15 15.78
C ILE A 287 13.28 -1.10 15.35
N THR A 288 12.22 -1.47 16.08
CA THR A 288 11.49 -2.74 15.92
C THR A 288 9.98 -2.51 15.73
N PRO A 289 9.28 -3.37 14.95
CA PRO A 289 7.82 -3.41 14.92
C PRO A 289 7.16 -3.60 16.30
N ASP A 290 7.87 -4.16 17.28
CA ASP A 290 7.34 -4.42 18.63
C ASP A 290 7.10 -3.14 19.45
N ALA A 291 7.74 -2.03 19.07
CA ALA A 291 7.51 -0.70 19.66
C ALA A 291 6.31 0.02 19.00
N GLY A 292 5.72 -0.61 17.98
CA GLY A 292 4.68 -0.08 17.10
C GLY A 292 5.00 -0.38 15.63
N SER A 293 3.98 -0.58 14.79
CA SER A 293 4.18 -1.00 13.40
C SER A 293 5.11 -0.05 12.64
N VAL A 294 6.28 -0.54 12.25
CA VAL A 294 7.16 0.13 11.28
C VAL A 294 6.69 -0.17 9.87
N LYS A 295 6.81 0.80 8.96
CA LYS A 295 6.25 0.68 7.59
C LYS A 295 6.75 -0.54 6.80
N THR A 296 7.95 -1.04 7.11
CA THR A 296 8.57 -2.19 6.44
C THR A 296 8.35 -3.51 7.17
N GLY A 297 7.77 -3.49 8.38
CA GLY A 297 7.61 -4.69 9.22
C GLY A 297 8.93 -5.34 9.71
N LYS A 298 10.09 -4.69 9.51
CA LYS A 298 11.41 -5.25 9.85
C LYS A 298 12.11 -4.45 10.94
N TYR A 299 12.79 -5.15 11.83
CA TYR A 299 13.67 -4.51 12.82
C TYR A 299 14.99 -4.08 12.19
N ARG A 300 15.66 -3.11 12.81
CA ARG A 300 17.05 -2.74 12.49
C ARG A 300 17.77 -2.15 13.69
N ASN A 301 19.09 -2.33 13.71
CA ASN A 301 19.96 -1.74 14.73
C ASN A 301 20.67 -0.52 14.13
N VAL A 302 20.64 0.61 14.83
CA VAL A 302 21.26 1.86 14.41
C VAL A 302 22.24 2.34 15.49
N PRO A 303 23.56 2.27 15.26
CA PRO A 303 24.56 2.73 16.21
C PRO A 303 24.37 4.20 16.59
N LEU A 304 24.64 4.52 17.85
CA LEU A 304 24.63 5.90 18.33
C LEU A 304 25.89 6.63 17.90
N HIS A 305 25.71 7.80 17.30
CA HIS A 305 26.80 8.72 17.02
C HIS A 305 27.45 9.23 18.34
N PRO A 306 28.78 9.36 18.44
CA PRO A 306 29.47 9.79 19.66
C PRO A 306 28.93 11.10 20.25
N GLN A 307 28.56 12.07 19.40
CA GLN A 307 28.00 13.33 19.87
C GLN A 307 26.69 13.15 20.67
N LEU A 308 25.85 12.16 20.35
CA LEU A 308 24.64 11.88 21.14
C LEU A 308 24.98 11.38 22.54
N ILE A 309 26.05 10.57 22.65
CA ILE A 309 26.54 10.03 23.91
C ILE A 309 27.08 11.18 24.78
N GLU A 310 27.92 12.04 24.20
CA GLU A 310 28.51 13.21 24.86
C GLU A 310 27.45 14.22 25.32
N LEU A 311 26.42 14.46 24.51
CA LEU A 311 25.27 15.31 24.88
C LEU A 311 24.44 14.73 26.04
N GLY A 312 24.69 13.48 26.45
CA GLY A 312 24.05 12.84 27.59
C GLY A 312 22.80 12.04 27.26
N PHE A 313 22.61 11.59 26.02
CA PHE A 313 21.43 10.81 25.64
C PHE A 313 21.28 9.55 26.50
N LEU A 314 22.36 8.79 26.66
CA LEU A 314 22.35 7.56 27.47
C LEU A 314 22.07 7.84 28.95
N LYS A 315 22.63 8.93 29.50
CA LYS A 315 22.37 9.36 30.89
C LYS A 315 20.89 9.68 31.10
N MET A 316 20.28 10.40 30.14
CA MET A 316 18.85 10.70 30.15
C MET A 316 18.02 9.40 30.11
N VAL A 317 18.32 8.47 29.20
CA VAL A 317 17.60 7.19 29.11
C VAL A 317 17.71 6.37 30.41
N GLN A 318 18.88 6.31 31.02
CA GLN A 318 19.11 5.57 32.27
C GLN A 318 18.33 6.16 33.45
N SER A 319 18.15 7.49 33.49
CA SER A 319 17.40 8.18 34.55
C SER A 319 15.88 7.96 34.50
N LEU A 320 15.35 7.45 33.39
CA LEU A 320 13.91 7.24 33.20
C LEU A 320 13.46 5.85 33.70
N PRO A 321 12.20 5.71 34.12
CA PRO A 321 11.61 4.39 34.33
C PRO A 321 11.48 3.62 33.01
N ASP A 322 11.18 2.34 33.11
CA ASP A 322 10.91 1.51 31.93
C ASP A 322 9.63 1.98 31.21
N GLY A 323 9.64 1.86 29.88
CA GLY A 323 8.56 2.31 29.01
C GLY A 323 8.99 3.28 27.91
N PRO A 324 8.03 3.97 27.24
CA PRO A 324 8.31 4.90 26.17
C PRO A 324 9.09 6.15 26.62
N LEU A 325 10.06 6.60 25.82
CA LEU A 325 10.94 7.71 26.17
C LEU A 325 10.27 9.09 25.99
N PHE A 326 9.41 9.22 24.97
CA PHE A 326 8.96 10.53 24.44
C PHE A 326 7.46 10.78 24.49
N HIS A 327 6.70 9.83 25.02
CA HIS A 327 5.27 10.00 25.28
C HIS A 327 4.88 9.16 26.49
N LYS A 328 3.69 9.41 27.03
CA LYS A 328 3.12 8.54 28.05
C LYS A 328 2.62 7.25 27.40
N SER A 329 2.73 6.14 28.10
CA SER A 329 1.96 4.94 27.75
C SER A 329 0.47 5.29 27.77
N SER A 330 -0.28 4.81 26.79
CA SER A 330 -1.71 5.04 26.70
C SER A 330 -2.42 3.75 26.33
N ASP A 331 -3.16 3.20 27.28
CA ASP A 331 -4.01 2.02 27.05
C ASP A 331 -5.32 2.39 26.36
N LYS A 332 -5.58 3.69 26.17
CA LYS A 332 -6.83 4.24 25.64
C LYS A 332 -6.87 4.38 24.13
N THR A 333 -5.77 4.12 23.42
CA THR A 333 -5.70 4.31 21.97
C THR A 333 -5.79 2.99 21.22
N THR A 334 -6.74 2.87 20.30
CA THR A 334 -6.88 1.72 19.39
C THR A 334 -5.70 1.54 18.43
N ASP A 335 -4.94 2.61 18.16
CA ASP A 335 -3.68 2.55 17.40
C ASP A 335 -2.49 2.90 18.31
N PRO A 336 -1.59 1.94 18.62
CA PRO A 336 -0.45 2.13 19.52
C PRO A 336 0.56 3.17 19.03
N LEU A 337 0.53 3.54 17.73
CA LEU A 337 1.40 4.59 17.17
C LEU A 337 0.89 6.01 17.43
N THR A 338 -0.35 6.18 17.89
CA THR A 338 -0.98 7.49 18.06
C THR A 338 -0.19 8.40 19.00
N PRO A 339 0.26 7.96 20.19
CA PRO A 339 1.07 8.78 21.08
C PRO A 339 2.38 9.26 20.44
N ALA A 340 3.11 8.36 19.77
CA ALA A 340 4.36 8.67 19.09
C ALA A 340 4.18 9.65 17.93
N ARG A 341 3.10 9.51 17.15
CA ARG A 341 2.74 10.46 16.09
C ARG A 341 2.42 11.84 16.66
N ASN A 342 1.65 11.89 17.75
CA ASN A 342 1.32 13.14 18.44
C ASN A 342 2.58 13.84 18.97
N ALA A 343 3.55 13.09 19.51
CA ALA A 343 4.85 13.64 19.91
C ALA A 343 5.62 14.20 18.70
N GLY A 344 5.70 13.46 17.59
CA GLY A 344 6.34 13.93 16.36
C GLY A 344 5.64 15.16 15.75
N ASP A 345 4.32 15.25 15.85
CA ASP A 345 3.55 16.41 15.40
C ASP A 345 3.78 17.65 16.26
N LYS A 346 4.02 17.48 17.56
CA LYS A 346 4.41 18.59 18.45
C LYS A 346 5.81 19.10 18.11
N ILE A 347 6.75 18.21 17.76
CA ILE A 347 8.08 18.61 17.27
C ILE A 347 7.93 19.38 15.96
N ARG A 348 7.11 18.89 15.02
CA ARG A 348 6.81 19.59 13.76
C ARG A 348 6.32 21.02 14.01
N LYS A 349 5.33 21.18 14.90
CA LYS A 349 4.80 22.50 15.28
C LYS A 349 5.88 23.37 15.91
N TRP A 350 6.66 22.83 16.84
CA TRP A 350 7.77 23.57 17.46
C TRP A 350 8.82 24.05 16.43
N VAL A 351 9.20 23.23 15.45
CA VAL A 351 10.11 23.65 14.35
C VAL A 351 9.51 24.78 13.51
N ARG A 352 8.19 24.77 13.27
CA ARG A 352 7.50 25.84 12.53
C ARG A 352 7.38 27.13 13.34
N ASP A 353 6.85 27.00 14.54
CA ASP A 353 6.30 28.11 15.31
C ASP A 353 7.37 28.77 16.19
N VAL A 354 8.35 28.00 16.67
CA VAL A 354 9.41 28.48 17.58
C VAL A 354 10.74 28.64 16.84
N VAL A 355 11.21 27.61 16.13
CA VAL A 355 12.49 27.71 15.38
C VAL A 355 12.35 28.60 14.13
N GLY A 356 11.12 28.74 13.61
CA GLY A 356 10.81 29.65 12.51
C GLY A 356 11.08 29.08 11.13
N ILE A 357 11.18 27.76 10.96
CA ILE A 357 11.31 27.16 9.62
C ILE A 357 9.94 27.12 8.97
N LYS A 358 9.55 28.18 8.24
CA LYS A 358 8.18 28.38 7.72
C LYS A 358 7.94 27.91 6.28
N ASP A 359 8.99 27.50 5.55
CA ASP A 359 8.88 27.06 4.16
C ASP A 359 7.94 25.84 4.01
N LYS A 360 6.82 26.02 3.29
CA LYS A 360 5.78 25.00 3.11
C LYS A 360 6.27 23.77 2.34
N ASN A 361 7.34 23.89 1.54
CA ASN A 361 7.92 22.79 0.77
C ASN A 361 8.79 21.86 1.62
N ILE A 362 9.18 22.29 2.82
CA ILE A 362 9.89 21.46 3.79
C ILE A 362 8.88 20.73 4.66
N GLN A 363 9.00 19.41 4.78
CA GLN A 363 8.24 18.63 5.76
C GLN A 363 9.16 18.30 6.94
N PRO A 364 9.10 18.99 8.09
CA PRO A 364 10.10 18.85 9.14
C PRO A 364 10.37 17.41 9.59
N ASN A 365 9.32 16.60 9.66
CA ASN A 365 9.37 15.20 10.08
C ASN A 365 10.08 14.26 9.07
N HIS A 366 10.26 14.71 7.82
CA HIS A 366 10.93 13.98 6.74
C HIS A 366 12.23 14.67 6.26
N ALA A 367 12.37 15.97 6.50
CA ALA A 367 13.50 16.77 6.04
C ALA A 367 14.83 16.31 6.66
N TRP A 368 14.83 15.84 7.90
CA TRP A 368 16.01 15.22 8.50
C TRP A 368 16.50 13.99 7.73
N ARG A 369 15.59 13.12 7.28
CA ARG A 369 15.96 11.92 6.50
C ARG A 369 16.54 12.28 5.14
N HIS A 370 15.99 13.29 4.48
CA HIS A 370 16.57 13.81 3.23
C HIS A 370 17.97 14.37 3.47
N ARG A 371 18.14 15.21 4.49
CA ARG A 371 19.44 15.76 4.88
C ARG A 371 20.44 14.66 5.22
N PHE A 372 20.05 13.70 6.06
CA PHE A 372 20.89 12.55 6.42
C PHE A 372 21.41 11.83 5.19
N LYS A 373 20.52 11.49 4.23
CA LYS A 373 20.95 10.87 2.97
C LYS A 373 21.89 11.76 2.14
N THR A 374 21.73 13.08 2.17
CA THR A 374 22.67 14.00 1.52
C THR A 374 24.03 13.95 2.19
N VAL A 375 24.08 14.16 3.51
CA VAL A 375 25.33 14.14 4.29
C VAL A 375 26.05 12.79 4.18
N CYS A 376 25.33 11.67 4.18
CA CYS A 376 25.93 10.36 3.95
C CYS A 376 26.63 10.24 2.59
N ARG A 377 26.09 10.88 1.54
CA ARG A 377 26.75 10.90 0.22
C ARG A 377 28.01 11.75 0.27
N ASP A 378 27.96 12.90 0.94
CA ASP A 378 29.09 13.82 1.05
C ASP A 378 30.30 13.18 1.74
N VAL A 379 30.05 12.29 2.73
CA VAL A 379 31.10 11.56 3.45
C VAL A 379 31.34 10.13 2.91
N GLY A 380 30.81 9.81 1.73
CA GLY A 380 31.11 8.58 1.00
C GLY A 380 30.62 7.29 1.66
N ILE A 381 29.46 7.32 2.35
CA ILE A 381 28.84 6.10 2.88
C ILE A 381 28.11 5.38 1.74
N HIS A 382 28.37 4.07 1.61
CA HIS A 382 27.77 3.26 0.56
C HIS A 382 26.22 3.28 0.63
N PRO A 383 25.50 3.44 -0.50
CA PRO A 383 24.04 3.56 -0.50
C PRO A 383 23.30 2.44 0.23
N GLU A 384 23.77 1.19 0.13
CA GLU A 384 23.16 0.05 0.84
C GLU A 384 23.31 0.19 2.35
N THR A 385 24.47 0.66 2.83
CA THR A 385 24.69 0.95 4.26
C THR A 385 23.79 2.09 4.73
N VAL A 386 23.60 3.13 3.91
CA VAL A 386 22.65 4.22 4.21
C VAL A 386 21.23 3.66 4.31
N ASP A 387 20.81 2.83 3.36
CA ASP A 387 19.47 2.23 3.33
C ASP A 387 19.24 1.27 4.51
N ALA A 388 20.27 0.54 4.94
CA ALA A 388 20.24 -0.27 6.16
C ALA A 388 20.06 0.59 7.42
N ILE A 389 20.78 1.71 7.56
CA ILE A 389 20.64 2.64 8.70
C ILE A 389 19.23 3.24 8.74
N VAL A 390 18.75 3.75 7.60
CA VAL A 390 17.45 4.43 7.56
C VAL A 390 16.27 3.46 7.51
N GLY A 391 16.49 2.19 7.17
CA GLY A 391 15.45 1.17 7.00
C GLY A 391 14.64 1.36 5.72
N HIS A 392 15.32 1.54 4.58
CA HIS A 392 14.68 1.48 3.26
C HIS A 392 14.95 0.14 2.59
N GLU A 393 13.97 -0.32 1.83
CA GLU A 393 14.13 -1.42 0.88
C GLU A 393 14.08 -0.85 -0.52
N ASP A 394 15.05 -1.22 -1.37
CA ASP A 394 15.14 -0.77 -2.75
C ASP A 394 14.45 -1.73 -3.75
N GLY A 395 13.88 -2.82 -3.23
CA GLY A 395 13.13 -3.83 -4.00
C GLY A 395 13.99 -4.78 -4.82
N ARG A 396 15.33 -4.64 -4.80
CA ARG A 396 16.23 -5.52 -5.55
C ARG A 396 16.45 -6.83 -4.81
N ALA A 397 16.69 -7.91 -5.55
CA ALA A 397 16.99 -9.21 -4.95
C ALA A 397 18.42 -9.27 -4.37
N SER A 398 19.37 -8.55 -4.98
CA SER A 398 20.79 -8.54 -4.58
C SER A 398 21.03 -7.93 -3.20
N THR A 399 20.21 -6.96 -2.78
CA THR A 399 20.29 -6.29 -1.47
C THR A 399 19.82 -7.18 -0.30
N ARG A 400 19.38 -8.42 -0.58
CA ARG A 400 18.99 -9.41 0.43
C ARG A 400 20.13 -10.35 0.87
N TYR A 401 21.29 -10.29 0.22
CA TYR A 401 22.44 -11.14 0.55
C TYR A 401 23.45 -10.41 1.44
N GLY A 402 23.79 -11.03 2.57
CA GLY A 402 24.70 -10.47 3.57
C GLY A 402 23.99 -9.61 4.63
N GLU A 403 24.65 -9.39 5.76
CA GLU A 403 24.11 -8.60 6.88
C GLU A 403 24.98 -7.38 7.15
N HIS A 404 24.34 -6.25 7.44
CA HIS A 404 25.04 -5.09 7.96
C HIS A 404 25.20 -5.22 9.48
N THR A 405 26.37 -5.71 9.90
CA THR A 405 26.71 -5.83 11.32
C THR A 405 26.70 -4.47 12.00
N VAL A 406 26.40 -4.44 13.31
CA VAL A 406 26.46 -3.21 14.13
C VAL A 406 27.82 -2.53 14.01
N LYS A 407 28.91 -3.29 13.88
CA LYS A 407 30.26 -2.78 13.65
C LYS A 407 30.38 -2.01 12.33
N ALA A 408 29.95 -2.58 11.22
CA ALA A 408 29.98 -1.90 9.92
C ALA A 408 29.12 -0.63 9.92
N LEU A 409 27.96 -0.67 10.58
CA LEU A 409 27.09 0.49 10.74
C LEU A 409 27.72 1.57 11.64
N LYS A 410 28.48 1.18 12.68
CA LYS A 410 29.17 2.11 13.59
C LYS A 410 30.20 2.92 12.83
N ASP A 411 31.01 2.25 12.02
CA ASP A 411 32.05 2.89 11.22
C ASP A 411 31.45 3.87 10.21
N ALA A 412 30.29 3.53 9.64
CA ALA A 412 29.55 4.44 8.76
C ALA A 412 28.99 5.65 9.53
N VAL A 413 28.33 5.43 10.67
CA VAL A 413 27.79 6.51 11.51
C VAL A 413 28.91 7.44 12.00
N ALA A 414 30.08 6.91 12.35
CA ALA A 414 31.23 7.70 12.80
C ALA A 414 31.82 8.64 11.73
N LYS A 415 31.54 8.41 10.43
CA LYS A 415 31.92 9.32 9.34
C LYS A 415 31.04 10.58 9.28
N LEU A 416 29.89 10.58 9.94
CA LEU A 416 28.99 11.73 9.91
C LEU A 416 29.65 12.93 10.62
N PRO A 417 29.57 14.13 10.04
CA PRO A 417 30.11 15.32 10.67
C PRO A 417 29.34 15.65 11.95
N ARG A 418 30.05 16.22 12.92
CA ARG A 418 29.45 16.77 14.14
C ARG A 418 28.69 18.05 13.82
N TYR A 419 27.62 18.31 14.54
CA TYR A 419 26.92 19.60 14.48
C TYR A 419 27.53 20.56 15.49
N ASN A 420 27.86 21.79 15.07
CA ASN A 420 28.43 22.83 15.93
C ASN A 420 27.33 23.59 16.68
N ALA A 421 26.44 22.87 17.37
CA ALA A 421 25.34 23.47 18.11
C ALA A 421 25.78 23.82 19.55
N THR A 422 25.84 25.11 19.84
CA THR A 422 26.04 25.66 21.18
C THR A 422 24.71 26.18 21.71
N SER A 423 24.46 25.99 23.02
CA SER A 423 23.33 26.67 23.67
C SER A 423 23.70 28.15 23.79
N THR A 424 22.92 29.03 23.15
CA THR A 424 22.96 30.45 23.49
C THR A 424 22.25 30.59 24.83
N GLY A 425 23.01 30.68 25.92
CA GLY A 425 22.45 31.10 27.21
C GLY A 425 21.83 32.51 27.08
N PRO A 426 20.87 32.87 27.94
CA PRO A 426 20.26 34.20 27.88
C PRO A 426 21.34 35.28 28.08
N GLU A 427 21.35 36.28 27.18
CA GLU A 427 21.97 37.58 27.43
C GLU A 427 21.26 38.33 28.55
#